data_AF-A0A2V8HNL2-F1
#
_entry.id   AF-A0A2V8HNL2-F1
#
_cell.length_a   1.000
_cell.length_b   1.000
_cell.length_c   1.000
_cell.angle_alpha   90.00
_cell.angle_beta   90.00
_cell.angle_gamma   90.00
#
_symmetry.space_group_name_H-M   'P 1'
#
loop_
_entity.id
_entity.type
_entity.pdbx_description
1 polymer ?
#
loop_
_entity_poly.entity_id
_entity_poly.type
_entity_poly.pdbx_seq_one_letter_code
_entity_poly.pdbx_strand_id
1 'polypeptide(L)'
;MSFLERLWPGRRKTRESVAAELNAWQIVTAQNAESGQAAIFRIRMSKPPRPDVAALTTAVVIKWPYEPSGVKPPDAVNQQQRRFEQALDPLSSDDNSTLMQVTTGMGVKEWVYYARNRDVFMSRLHKRLKEHPKYPLEIEFHEDPEWKVWGETVENLRARGA
;
A
#
# COMPACT_ATOMS: atom_id res chain seq x y z
N MET A 1 3.73 -19.72 33.72
CA MET A 1 4.26 -19.48 32.36
C MET A 1 3.67 -20.51 31.42
N SER A 2 3.17 -20.11 30.24
CA SER A 2 2.40 -20.97 29.34
C SER A 2 3.29 -21.73 28.34
N PHE A 3 3.01 -23.03 28.18
CA PHE A 3 3.65 -23.96 27.24
C PHE A 3 3.61 -23.49 25.76
N LEU A 4 2.64 -22.63 25.43
CA LEU A 4 2.44 -22.11 24.07
C LEU A 4 3.49 -21.07 23.64
N GLU A 5 4.21 -20.43 24.57
CA GLU A 5 5.24 -19.43 24.23
C GLU A 5 6.58 -20.05 23.79
N ARG A 6 6.75 -21.37 23.96
CA ARG A 6 7.98 -22.09 23.58
C ARG A 6 8.01 -22.58 22.13
N LEU A 7 6.87 -22.66 21.46
CA LEU A 7 6.76 -23.34 20.15
C LEU A 7 6.72 -22.40 18.95
N TRP A 8 6.61 -21.08 19.16
CA TRP A 8 6.51 -20.11 18.07
C TRP A 8 7.08 -18.74 18.46
N PRO A 9 8.33 -18.38 18.13
CA PRO A 9 8.87 -17.04 18.35
C PRO A 9 8.36 -16.11 17.25
N GLY A 10 7.04 -16.00 17.10
CA GLY A 10 6.41 -14.98 16.27
C GLY A 10 6.43 -13.68 17.06
N ARG A 11 7.25 -12.73 16.63
CA ARG A 11 7.39 -11.38 17.21
C ARG A 11 5.99 -10.78 17.43
N ARG A 12 5.45 -10.83 18.66
CA ARG A 12 4.18 -10.15 19.00
C ARG A 12 4.42 -8.66 18.80
N LYS A 13 3.76 -8.05 17.81
CA LYS A 13 3.70 -6.58 17.70
C LYS A 13 3.10 -6.04 18.99
N THR A 14 3.75 -5.05 19.61
CA THR A 14 3.23 -4.42 20.83
C THR A 14 1.98 -3.61 20.49
N ARG A 15 1.06 -3.45 21.46
CA ARG A 15 -0.14 -2.62 21.29
C ARG A 15 0.20 -1.19 20.85
N GLU A 16 1.33 -0.67 21.31
CA GLU A 16 1.88 0.63 20.94
C GLU A 16 2.38 0.68 19.49
N SER A 17 3.08 -0.36 19.01
CA SER A 17 3.49 -0.46 17.61
C SER A 17 2.30 -0.57 16.65
N VAL A 18 1.23 -1.26 17.07
CA VAL A 18 -0.02 -1.35 16.31
C VAL A 18 -0.73 0.00 16.29
N ALA A 19 -0.82 0.70 17.43
CA ALA A 19 -1.41 2.04 17.50
C ALA A 19 -0.63 3.07 16.66
N ALA A 20 0.71 3.02 16.68
CA ALA A 20 1.54 3.87 15.83
C ALA A 20 1.38 3.54 14.34
N GLU A 21 1.27 2.25 13.97
CA GLU A 21 0.98 1.84 12.60
C GLU A 21 -0.40 2.33 12.11
N LEU A 22 -1.41 2.35 12.99
CA LEU A 22 -2.77 2.82 12.67
C LEU A 22 -2.86 4.35 12.63
N ASN A 23 -2.21 5.05 13.57
CA ASN A 23 -2.19 6.52 13.64
C ASN A 23 -1.36 7.17 12.52
N ALA A 24 -0.48 6.42 11.85
CA ALA A 24 0.31 6.93 10.73
C ALA A 24 -0.48 7.09 9.44
N TRP A 25 -1.64 6.42 9.30
CA TRP A 25 -2.47 6.50 8.10
C TRP A 25 -3.34 7.75 8.13
N GLN A 26 -3.34 8.48 7.02
CA GLN A 26 -4.25 9.58 6.77
C GLN A 26 -5.06 9.32 5.50
N ILE A 27 -6.28 9.86 5.48
CA ILE A 27 -7.10 9.94 4.28
C ILE A 27 -7.12 11.40 3.84
N VAL A 28 -6.54 11.68 2.67
CA VAL A 28 -6.46 13.02 2.08
C VAL A 28 -7.23 13.01 0.76
N THR A 29 -8.06 14.01 0.53
CA THR A 29 -8.67 14.22 -0.79
C THR A 29 -7.96 15.40 -1.44
N ALA A 30 -7.37 15.17 -2.61
CA ALA A 30 -6.76 16.22 -3.40
C ALA A 30 -7.58 16.45 -4.67
N GLN A 31 -7.78 17.70 -5.04
CA GLN A 31 -8.46 18.11 -6.26
C GLN A 31 -7.54 19.00 -7.08
N ASN A 32 -7.49 18.75 -8.38
CA ASN A 32 -6.89 19.66 -9.34
C ASN A 32 -7.91 20.78 -9.62
N ALA A 33 -7.55 22.01 -9.26
CA ALA A 33 -8.42 23.18 -9.43
C ALA A 33 -8.69 23.53 -10.90
N GLU A 34 -7.78 23.18 -11.81
CA GLU A 34 -7.88 23.50 -13.24
C GLU A 34 -8.67 22.43 -14.01
N SER A 35 -8.40 21.15 -13.76
CA SER A 35 -9.08 20.05 -14.45
C SER A 35 -10.35 19.58 -13.75
N GLY A 36 -10.58 20.01 -12.50
CA GLY A 36 -11.66 19.55 -11.63
C GLY A 36 -11.52 18.09 -11.15
N GLN A 37 -10.49 17.37 -11.60
CA GLN A 37 -10.24 15.98 -11.23
C GLN A 37 -9.86 15.85 -9.75
N ALA A 38 -10.32 14.79 -9.09
CA ALA A 38 -9.99 14.53 -7.70
C ALA A 38 -9.53 13.09 -7.46
N ALA A 39 -8.71 12.91 -6.43
CA ALA A 39 -8.21 11.63 -5.98
C ALA A 39 -8.22 11.56 -4.45
N ILE A 40 -8.49 10.37 -3.93
CA ILE A 40 -8.46 10.03 -2.52
C ILE A 40 -7.17 9.24 -2.26
N PHE A 41 -6.38 9.72 -1.32
CA PHE A 41 -5.15 9.09 -0.85
C PHE A 41 -5.40 8.50 0.52
N ARG A 42 -5.20 7.18 0.68
CA ARG A 42 -4.95 6.54 1.97
C ARG A 42 -3.44 6.33 2.06
N ILE A 43 -2.74 7.15 2.82
CA ILE A 43 -1.28 7.25 2.79
C ILE A 43 -0.69 7.29 4.20
N ARG A 44 0.49 6.71 4.39
CA ARG A 44 1.31 6.92 5.59
C ARG A 44 2.12 8.20 5.43
N MET A 45 2.09 9.09 6.43
CA MET A 45 2.84 10.36 6.38
C MET A 45 4.29 10.23 6.89
N SER A 46 4.67 9.07 7.40
CA SER A 46 6.02 8.77 7.86
C SER A 46 6.39 7.32 7.53
N LYS A 47 7.71 7.07 7.43
CA LYS A 47 8.25 5.72 7.28
C LYS A 47 7.86 4.87 8.50
N PRO A 48 7.55 3.58 8.32
CA PRO A 48 7.13 2.73 9.43
C PRO A 48 8.27 2.57 10.46
N PRO A 49 7.98 2.57 11.77
CA PRO A 49 8.98 2.48 12.83
C PRO A 49 9.47 1.03 13.01
N ARG A 50 10.11 0.46 11.98
CA ARG A 50 10.62 -0.91 11.96
C ARG A 50 12.13 -0.95 11.68
N PRO A 51 12.88 -1.85 12.33
CA PRO A 51 14.35 -1.85 12.28
C PRO A 51 14.91 -2.14 10.90
N ASP A 52 14.13 -2.78 10.04
CA ASP A 52 14.52 -3.19 8.70
C ASP A 52 14.01 -2.24 7.60
N VAL A 53 13.49 -1.07 7.96
CA VAL A 53 12.95 -0.09 7.01
C VAL A 53 13.97 0.33 5.95
N ALA A 54 15.25 0.45 6.33
CA ALA A 54 16.35 0.81 5.43
C ALA A 54 16.64 -0.25 4.36
N ALA A 55 16.19 -1.48 4.56
CA ALA A 55 16.38 -2.55 3.61
C ALA A 55 15.24 -2.69 2.59
N LEU A 56 14.17 -1.91 2.73
CA LEU A 56 13.09 -1.87 1.76
C LEU A 56 13.45 -0.83 0.69
N THR A 57 14.15 -1.25 -0.35
CA THR A 57 14.75 -0.36 -1.35
C THR A 57 14.07 -0.41 -2.71
N THR A 58 13.01 -1.22 -2.87
CA THR A 58 12.26 -1.31 -4.12
C THR A 58 10.84 -0.80 -3.92
N ALA A 59 10.45 0.26 -4.62
CA ALA A 59 9.05 0.65 -4.74
C ALA A 59 8.35 -0.31 -5.73
N VAL A 60 7.29 -0.96 -5.28
CA VAL A 60 6.41 -1.78 -6.11
C VAL A 60 5.11 -1.01 -6.29
N VAL A 61 4.86 -0.55 -7.50
CA VAL A 61 3.69 0.25 -7.85
C VAL A 61 2.72 -0.64 -8.63
N ILE A 62 1.57 -0.91 -8.04
CA ILE A 62 0.51 -1.70 -8.66
C ILE A 62 -0.60 -0.75 -9.07
N LYS A 63 -0.93 -0.70 -10.35
CA LYS A 63 -2.01 0.11 -10.91
C LYS A 63 -3.13 -0.80 -11.42
N TRP A 64 -4.35 -0.35 -11.19
CA TRP A 64 -5.57 -0.99 -11.68
C TRP A 64 -6.43 0.08 -12.37
N PRO A 65 -6.33 0.21 -13.70
CA PRO A 65 -7.17 1.11 -14.48
C PRO A 65 -8.64 0.67 -14.49
N TYR A 66 -9.55 1.63 -14.46
CA TYR A 66 -10.99 1.41 -14.52
C TYR A 66 -11.68 2.58 -15.22
N GLU A 67 -12.83 2.31 -15.83
CA GLU A 67 -13.66 3.38 -16.41
C GLU A 67 -14.26 4.24 -15.29
N PRO A 68 -13.91 5.54 -15.19
CA PRO A 68 -14.37 6.37 -14.10
C PRO A 68 -15.85 6.74 -14.25
N SER A 69 -16.62 6.58 -13.17
CA SER A 69 -17.97 7.14 -13.04
C SER A 69 -18.02 8.30 -12.02
N GLY A 70 -16.86 8.89 -11.74
CA GLY A 70 -16.60 9.83 -10.66
C GLY A 70 -15.26 9.55 -9.97
N VAL A 71 -15.05 10.09 -8.77
CA VAL A 71 -13.83 9.82 -7.98
C VAL A 71 -13.76 8.36 -7.54
N LYS A 72 -14.90 7.78 -7.16
CA LYS A 72 -14.99 6.38 -6.75
C LYS A 72 -15.13 5.47 -7.97
N PRO A 73 -14.51 4.27 -7.96
CA PRO A 73 -14.75 3.26 -8.98
C PRO A 73 -16.19 2.78 -8.95
N PRO A 74 -16.74 2.29 -10.07
CA PRO A 74 -18.04 1.61 -10.10
C PRO A 74 -18.12 0.47 -9.08
N ASP A 75 -19.30 0.22 -8.51
CA ASP A 75 -19.46 -0.70 -7.37
C ASP A 75 -18.92 -2.10 -7.62
N ALA A 76 -19.13 -2.65 -8.83
CA ALA A 76 -18.61 -3.96 -9.21
C ALA A 76 -17.07 -3.98 -9.26
N VAL A 77 -16.44 -2.91 -9.74
CA VAL A 77 -14.97 -2.77 -9.77
C VAL A 77 -14.44 -2.58 -8.35
N ASN A 78 -15.07 -1.71 -7.58
CA ASN A 78 -14.70 -1.44 -6.19
C ASN A 78 -14.79 -2.71 -5.31
N GLN A 79 -15.79 -3.57 -5.52
CA GLN A 79 -15.88 -4.88 -4.86
C GLN A 79 -14.69 -5.79 -5.20
N GLN A 80 -14.27 -5.84 -6.46
CA GLN A 80 -13.10 -6.63 -6.87
C GLN A 80 -11.81 -6.07 -6.28
N GLN A 81 -11.62 -4.76 -6.33
CA GLN A 81 -10.46 -4.08 -5.74
C GLN A 81 -10.38 -4.31 -4.22
N ARG A 82 -11.51 -4.34 -3.50
CA ARG A 82 -11.53 -4.70 -2.07
C ARG A 82 -11.12 -6.15 -1.82
N ARG A 83 -11.58 -7.10 -2.63
CA ARG A 83 -11.16 -8.52 -2.52
C ARG A 83 -9.67 -8.67 -2.79
N PHE A 84 -9.14 -7.92 -3.76
CA PHE A 84 -7.71 -7.86 -4.03
C PHE A 84 -6.92 -7.29 -2.85
N GLU A 85 -7.35 -6.16 -2.27
CA GLU A 85 -6.73 -5.60 -1.06
C GLU A 85 -6.69 -6.61 0.08
N GLN A 86 -7.83 -7.24 0.40
CA GLN A 86 -7.93 -8.24 1.46
C GLN A 86 -6.97 -9.43 1.25
N ALA A 87 -6.78 -9.87 0.00
CA ALA A 87 -5.84 -10.95 -0.29
C ALA A 87 -4.38 -10.54 -0.08
N LEU A 88 -4.06 -9.25 -0.25
CA LEU A 88 -2.72 -8.69 -0.09
C LEU A 88 -2.47 -8.09 1.30
N ASP A 89 -3.45 -8.02 2.20
CA ASP A 89 -3.30 -7.54 3.58
C ASP A 89 -2.05 -8.12 4.29
N PRO A 90 -1.71 -9.42 4.15
CA PRO A 90 -0.49 -9.96 4.75
C PRO A 90 0.81 -9.33 4.25
N LEU A 91 0.86 -8.80 3.01
CA LEU A 91 2.05 -8.16 2.43
C LEU A 91 2.19 -6.69 2.88
N SER A 92 1.14 -6.11 3.47
CA SER A 92 1.11 -4.69 3.89
C SER A 92 2.05 -4.39 5.06
N SER A 93 2.50 -5.40 5.80
CA SER A 93 3.51 -5.28 6.86
C SER A 93 4.07 -6.67 7.23
N ASP A 94 4.82 -7.30 6.31
CA ASP A 94 5.55 -8.55 6.56
C ASP A 94 7.07 -8.34 6.60
N ASP A 95 7.88 -9.40 6.63
CA ASP A 95 9.34 -9.36 6.64
C ASP A 95 9.99 -8.86 5.33
N ASN A 96 9.23 -8.82 4.23
CA ASN A 96 9.73 -8.42 2.91
C ASN A 96 9.17 -7.09 2.43
N SER A 97 7.96 -6.70 2.82
CA SER A 97 7.29 -5.52 2.29
C SER A 97 6.42 -4.76 3.29
N THR A 98 6.12 -3.52 2.92
CA THR A 98 5.15 -2.67 3.60
C THR A 98 4.34 -1.84 2.62
N LEU A 99 3.04 -1.70 2.86
CA LEU A 99 2.16 -0.81 2.08
C LEU A 99 2.28 0.61 2.63
N MET A 100 2.53 1.57 1.73
CA MET A 100 2.73 2.97 2.07
C MET A 100 1.62 3.90 1.59
N GLN A 101 0.99 3.57 0.46
CA GLN A 101 -0.01 4.42 -0.17
C GLN A 101 -1.02 3.59 -0.95
N VAL A 102 -2.28 4.02 -0.89
CA VAL A 102 -3.34 3.61 -1.82
C VAL A 102 -4.03 4.87 -2.34
N THR A 103 -4.02 5.07 -3.64
CA THR A 103 -4.63 6.22 -4.30
C THR A 103 -5.81 5.75 -5.14
N THR A 104 -6.93 6.46 -5.12
CA THR A 104 -8.13 6.15 -5.92
C THR A 104 -8.67 7.43 -6.54
N GLY A 105 -8.72 7.47 -7.87
CA GLY A 105 -9.25 8.60 -8.62
C GLY A 105 -8.75 8.60 -10.06
N MET A 106 -9.26 9.50 -10.88
CA MET A 106 -8.78 9.70 -12.27
C MET A 106 -8.76 8.41 -13.12
N GLY A 107 -9.68 7.47 -12.86
CA GLY A 107 -9.75 6.21 -13.60
C GLY A 107 -8.70 5.17 -13.22
N VAL A 108 -7.97 5.35 -12.11
CA VAL A 108 -6.97 4.39 -11.64
C VAL A 108 -7.03 4.22 -10.13
N LYS A 109 -6.83 2.98 -9.67
CA LYS A 109 -6.49 2.69 -8.29
C LYS A 109 -5.06 2.19 -8.23
N GLU A 110 -4.26 2.80 -7.37
CA GLU A 110 -2.84 2.52 -7.24
C GLU A 110 -2.50 2.09 -5.81
N TRP A 111 -1.61 1.10 -5.67
CA TRP A 111 -1.01 0.69 -4.41
C TRP A 111 0.50 0.80 -4.52
N VAL A 112 1.14 1.51 -3.58
CA VAL A 112 2.60 1.63 -3.49
C VAL A 112 3.09 0.87 -2.28
N TYR A 113 3.79 -0.23 -2.54
CA TYR A 113 4.53 -0.99 -1.53
C TYR A 113 6.01 -0.65 -1.60
N TYR A 114 6.71 -0.79 -0.48
CA TYR A 114 8.17 -0.90 -0.46
C TYR A 114 8.56 -2.31 -0.08
N ALA A 115 9.41 -2.93 -0.90
CA ALA A 115 9.88 -4.29 -0.71
C ALA A 115 11.41 -4.36 -0.64
N ARG A 116 11.92 -5.32 0.13
CA ARG A 116 13.35 -5.69 0.16
C ARG A 116 13.76 -6.46 -1.09
N ASN A 117 12.92 -7.41 -1.50
CA ASN A 117 13.16 -8.23 -2.67
C ASN A 117 11.89 -8.32 -3.52
N ARG A 118 11.99 -7.87 -4.77
CA ARG A 118 10.87 -7.83 -5.72
C ARG A 118 10.36 -9.22 -6.12
N ASP A 119 11.25 -10.20 -6.26
CA ASP A 119 10.89 -11.55 -6.70
C ASP A 119 10.15 -12.30 -5.58
N VAL A 120 10.57 -12.09 -4.33
CA VAL A 120 9.85 -12.57 -3.15
C VAL A 120 8.47 -11.91 -3.05
N PHE A 121 8.38 -10.60 -3.31
CA PHE A 121 7.09 -9.91 -3.35
C PHE A 121 6.16 -10.52 -4.40
N MET A 122 6.64 -10.70 -5.63
CA MET A 122 5.84 -11.27 -6.73
C MET A 122 5.44 -12.72 -6.49
N SER A 123 6.34 -13.55 -5.95
CA SER A 123 6.01 -14.92 -5.57
C SER A 123 4.89 -14.97 -4.52
N ARG A 124 4.96 -14.11 -3.49
CA ARG A 124 3.92 -14.00 -2.46
C ARG A 124 2.62 -13.46 -3.04
N LEU A 125 2.66 -12.43 -3.88
CA LEU A 125 1.49 -11.89 -4.58
C LEU A 125 0.79 -12.98 -5.41
N HIS A 126 1.52 -13.69 -6.26
CA HIS A 126 0.96 -14.78 -7.06
C HIS A 126 0.34 -15.89 -6.20
N LYS A 127 1.01 -16.26 -5.10
CA LYS A 127 0.47 -17.24 -4.16
C LYS A 127 -0.86 -16.79 -3.55
N ARG A 128 -1.00 -15.50 -3.21
CA ARG A 128 -2.24 -14.94 -2.65
C ARG A 128 -3.36 -14.87 -3.69
N LEU A 129 -3.01 -14.60 -4.94
CA LEU A 129 -3.99 -14.42 -6.02
C LEU A 129 -4.27 -15.71 -6.83
N LYS A 130 -3.73 -16.86 -6.43
CA LYS A 130 -3.85 -18.12 -7.18
C LYS A 130 -5.29 -18.52 -7.50
N GLU A 131 -6.20 -18.35 -6.54
CA GLU A 131 -7.62 -18.69 -6.66
C GLU A 131 -8.50 -17.48 -7.04
N HIS A 132 -7.87 -16.35 -7.37
CA HIS A 132 -8.56 -15.14 -7.78
C HIS A 132 -8.77 -15.13 -9.31
N PRO A 133 -9.79 -14.40 -9.80
CA PRO A 133 -9.86 -14.10 -11.22
C PRO A 133 -8.67 -13.25 -11.66
N LYS A 134 -8.37 -13.26 -12.96
CA LYS A 134 -7.35 -12.35 -13.52
C LYS A 134 -7.83 -10.90 -13.38
N TYR A 135 -6.98 -10.08 -12.78
CA TYR A 135 -7.21 -8.65 -12.64
C TYR A 135 -6.41 -7.89 -13.71
N PRO A 136 -6.92 -6.74 -14.19
CA PRO A 136 -6.21 -5.90 -15.15
C PRO A 136 -5.14 -5.06 -14.43
N LEU A 137 -4.12 -5.72 -13.89
CA LEU A 137 -3.06 -5.06 -13.13
C LEU A 137 -1.90 -4.68 -14.04
N GLU A 138 -1.38 -3.49 -13.83
CA GLU A 138 -0.08 -3.04 -14.32
C GLU A 138 0.84 -2.94 -13.11
N ILE A 139 2.01 -3.59 -13.15
CA ILE A 139 2.94 -3.63 -12.02
C ILE A 139 4.29 -3.10 -12.47
N GLU A 140 4.74 -2.05 -11.81
CA GLU A 140 6.02 -1.38 -12.03
C GLU A 140 6.93 -1.54 -10.81
N PHE A 141 8.24 -1.59 -11.05
CA PHE A 141 9.26 -1.69 -10.02
C PHE A 141 10.27 -0.57 -10.18
N HIS A 142 10.58 0.12 -9.09
CA HIS A 142 11.60 1.16 -9.06
C HIS A 142 12.61 0.86 -7.98
N GLU A 143 13.90 0.88 -8.33
CA GLU A 143 14.97 0.91 -7.33
C GLU A 143 14.98 2.29 -6.69
N ASP A 144 14.58 2.35 -5.43
CA ASP A 144 14.31 3.58 -4.70
C ASP A 144 14.72 3.45 -3.22
N PRO A 145 16.03 3.34 -2.93
CA PRO A 145 16.54 3.23 -1.56
C PRO A 145 16.25 4.47 -0.71
N GLU A 146 16.01 5.63 -1.33
CA GLU A 146 15.74 6.90 -0.65
C GLU A 146 14.23 7.10 -0.35
N TRP A 147 13.38 6.32 -1.02
CA TRP A 147 11.91 6.37 -0.97
C TRP A 147 11.32 7.63 -1.60
N LYS A 148 11.88 8.06 -2.73
CA LYS A 148 11.43 9.20 -3.52
C LYS A 148 10.01 9.02 -4.06
N VAL A 149 9.64 7.85 -4.57
CA VAL A 149 8.30 7.59 -5.16
C VAL A 149 7.17 7.92 -4.16
N TRP A 150 7.34 7.50 -2.91
CA TRP A 150 6.37 7.82 -1.86
C TRP A 150 6.62 9.21 -1.25
N GLY A 151 7.90 9.58 -1.07
CA GLY A 151 8.31 10.85 -0.47
C GLY A 151 7.78 12.06 -1.23
N GLU A 152 7.89 12.06 -2.56
CA GLU A 152 7.36 13.11 -3.43
C GLU A 152 5.84 13.27 -3.26
N THR A 153 5.10 12.17 -3.12
CA THR A 153 3.65 12.24 -2.85
C THR A 153 3.37 12.90 -1.50
N VAL A 154 4.10 12.52 -0.45
CA VAL A 154 3.94 13.12 0.88
C VAL A 154 4.31 14.61 0.87
N GLU A 155 5.39 15.00 0.22
CA GLU A 155 5.81 16.40 0.09
C GLU A 155 4.74 17.23 -0.64
N ASN A 156 4.22 16.72 -1.75
CA ASN A 156 3.15 17.38 -2.51
C ASN A 156 1.85 17.53 -1.70
N LEU A 157 1.47 16.53 -0.92
CA LEU A 157 0.28 16.61 -0.06
C LEU A 157 0.48 17.65 1.06
N ARG A 158 1.65 17.66 1.71
CA ARG A 158 1.99 18.67 2.75
C ARG A 158 1.97 20.09 2.20
N ALA A 159 2.54 20.30 1.00
CA ALA A 159 2.54 21.61 0.35
C ALA A 159 1.13 22.13 0.05
N ARG A 160 0.14 21.23 -0.05
CA ARG A 160 -1.27 21.54 -0.29
C ARG A 160 -2.12 21.61 0.99
N GLY A 161 -1.48 21.57 2.16
CA GLY A 161 -2.14 21.76 3.46
C GLY A 161 -2.77 20.50 4.06
N ALA A 162 -2.32 19.31 3.66
CA ALA A 162 -2.67 18.03 4.29
C ALA A 162 -1.74 17.67 5.46
#